data_AF-A0A5E4HQW7-F1
#
_entry.id   AF-A0A5E4HQW7-F1
#
_cell.length_a   1.000
_cell.length_b   1.000
_cell.length_c   1.000
_cell.angle_alpha   90.00
_cell.angle_beta   90.00
_cell.angle_gamma   90.00
#
_symmetry.space_group_name_H-M   'P 1'
#
loop_
_entity.id
_entity.type
_entity.pdbx_description
1 polymer ?
#
loop_
_entity_poly.entity_id
_entity_poly.type
_entity_poly.pdbx_seq_one_letter_code
_entity_poly.pdbx_strand_id
1 'polypeptide(L)' 'MSYVCIECGSEFEYADVVKNRLQCVACREKRSNIWYKRRPQSLPKMILAR' A
#
# COMPACT_ATOMS: atom_id res chain seq x y z
N MET A 1 10.09 1.83 0.72
CA MET A 1 9.08 1.47 -0.32
C MET A 1 7.73 1.50 0.35
N SER A 2 6.83 2.37 -0.10
CA SER A 2 5.53 2.52 0.56
C SER A 2 4.49 1.53 0.05
N TYR A 3 3.74 0.99 1.00
CA TYR A 3 2.57 0.15 0.79
C TYR A 3 1.34 0.88 1.28
N VAL A 4 0.24 0.70 0.57
CA VAL A 4 -1.02 1.33 0.89
C VAL A 4 -2.02 0.25 1.26
N CYS A 5 -2.71 0.45 2.38
CA CYS A 5 -3.78 -0.45 2.79
C CYS A 5 -4.96 -0.32 1.83
N ILE A 6 -5.50 -1.45 1.36
CA ILE A 6 -6.63 -1.44 0.41
C ILE A 6 -7.91 -0.87 1.02
N GLU A 7 -8.10 -1.03 2.33
CA GLU A 7 -9.36 -0.71 3.02
C GLU A 7 -9.45 0.77 3.41
N CYS A 8 -8.41 1.30 4.05
CA CYS A 8 -8.40 2.68 4.54
C CYS A 8 -7.57 3.65 3.69
N GLY A 9 -6.82 3.15 2.70
CA GLY A 9 -5.94 3.98 1.89
C GLY A 9 -4.73 4.56 2.64
N SER A 10 -4.48 4.14 3.89
CA SER A 10 -3.34 4.63 4.66
C SER A 10 -2.03 4.12 4.10
N GLU A 11 -1.05 5.02 3.99
CA GLU A 11 0.29 4.73 3.49
C GLU A 11 1.23 4.40 4.64
N PHE A 12 1.97 3.30 4.50
CA PHE A 12 2.97 2.86 5.46
C PHE A 12 4.25 2.44 4.74
N GLU A 13 5.38 2.60 5.41
CA GLU A 13 6.64 2.03 4.96
C GLU A 13 6.64 0.50 5.13
N TYR A 14 7.26 -0.21 4.19
CA TYR A 14 7.35 -1.68 4.26
C TYR A 14 7.88 -2.20 5.59
N ALA A 15 8.87 -1.51 6.18
CA ALA A 15 9.45 -1.89 7.47
C ALA A 15 8.39 -1.89 8.59
N ASP A 16 7.51 -0.88 8.62
CA ASP A 16 6.44 -0.76 9.60
C ASP A 16 5.34 -1.80 9.37
N VAL A 17 5.02 -2.09 8.10
CA VAL A 17 4.05 -3.13 7.75
C VAL A 17 4.53 -4.51 8.22
N VAL A 18 5.81 -4.85 8.01
CA VAL A 18 6.40 -6.13 8.46
C VAL A 18 6.47 -6.19 9.99
N LYS A 19 6.89 -5.11 10.64
CA LYS A 19 6.94 -5.03 12.12
C LYS A 19 5.57 -5.29 12.75
N ASN A 20 4.51 -4.83 12.09
CA ASN A 20 3.12 -5.04 12.52
C ASN A 20 2.48 -6.31 11.95
N ARG A 21 3.27 -7.30 11.50
CA ARG A 21 2.78 -8.59 10.96
C ARG A 21 1.78 -8.44 9.82
N LEU A 22 2.00 -7.46 8.94
CA LEU A 22 1.12 -7.10 7.83
C LEU A 22 -0.27 -6.60 8.26
N GLN A 23 -0.49 -6.28 9.54
CA GLN A 23 -1.75 -5.72 10.01
C GLN A 23 -1.74 -4.21 9.85
N CYS A 24 -2.83 -3.66 9.31
CA CYS A 24 -2.98 -2.22 9.23
C CYS A 24 -3.23 -1.61 10.63
N VAL A 25 -2.33 -0.73 11.06
CA VAL A 25 -2.43 -0.05 12.38
C VAL A 25 -3.58 0.95 12.42
N ALA A 26 -3.99 1.50 11.27
CA ALA A 26 -5.09 2.45 11.16
C ALA A 26 -6.46 1.75 11.22
N CYS A 27 -6.57 0.56 10.64
CA CYS A 27 -7.85 -0.15 10.53
C CYS A 27 -8.30 -0.86 11.81
N ARG A 28 -7.61 -0.76 12.97
CA ARG A 28 -7.71 -1.58 14.21
C ARG A 28 -8.95 -2.46 14.45
N GLU A 29 -10.15 -2.02 14.12
CA GLU A 29 -11.41 -2.79 14.14
C GLU A 29 -11.55 -3.81 12.98
N LYS A 30 -11.16 -3.43 11.76
CA LYS A 30 -11.08 -4.28 10.57
C LYS A 30 -9.64 -4.81 10.46
N ARG A 31 -9.44 -6.13 10.57
CA ARG A 31 -8.13 -6.77 10.37
C ARG A 31 -7.73 -6.75 8.88
N SER A 32 -7.47 -5.55 8.36
CA SER A 32 -7.06 -5.35 6.98
C SER A 32 -5.60 -5.76 6.81
N ASN A 33 -5.39 -6.90 6.16
CA ASN A 33 -4.06 -7.48 5.91
C ASN A 33 -3.63 -7.39 4.44
N ILE A 34 -4.41 -6.67 3.62
CA ILE A 34 -4.20 -6.57 2.18
C ILE A 34 -3.58 -5.22 1.86
N TRP A 35 -2.49 -5.27 1.11
CA TRP A 35 -1.65 -4.13 0.79
C TRP A 35 -1.36 -4.11 -0.70
N TYR A 36 -1.31 -2.91 -1.29
CA TYR A 36 -0.80 -2.73 -2.63
C TYR A 36 0.38 -1.77 -2.63
N LYS A 37 1.34 -2.04 -3.51
CA LYS A 37 2.53 -1.23 -3.67
C LYS A 37 2.17 0.04 -4.42
N ARG A 38 2.57 1.21 -3.90
CA ARG A 38 2.36 2.47 -4.61
C ARG A 38 3.18 2.46 -5.91
N ARG A 39 2.56 2.90 -7.01
CA ARG A 39 3.30 3.07 -8.27
C ARG A 39 4.32 4.19 -8.10
N PRO A 40 5.57 3.98 -8.52
CA PRO A 40 6.56 5.06 -8.58
C PRO A 40 6.12 6.10 -9.61
N GLN A 41 6.19 7.38 -9.25
CA GLN A 41 5.81 8.50 -10.13
C GLN A 41 6.79 8.68 -11.30
N SER A 42 8.00 8.12 -11.19
CA SER A 42 9.07 8.27 -12.18
C SER A 42 8.93 7.40 -13.44
N LEU A 43 7.96 6.48 -13.48
CA LEU A 43 7.72 5.62 -14.64
C LEU A 43 6.51 6.16 -15.43
N PRO A 44 6.72 6.96 -16.50
CA PRO A 44 5.63 7.39 -17.36
C PRO A 44 4.98 6.16 -18.01
N LYS A 45 3.67 6.01 -17.82
CA LYS A 45 2.90 4.97 -18.50
C LYS A 45 2.72 5.38 -19.95
N MET A 46 3.53 4.86 -20.86
CA MET A 46 3.30 5.04 -22.29
C MET A 46 2.06 4.22 -22.68
N ILE A 47 0.94 4.90 -22.93
CA ILE A 47 -0.29 4.28 -23.41
C ILE A 47 -0.29 4.41 -24.93
N LEU A 48 -0.04 3.31 -25.64
CA LEU A 48 -0.27 3.25 -27.08
C LEU A 48 -1.77 3.05 -27.29
N ALA A 49 -2.49 4.15 -27.54
CA ALA A 49 -3.87 4.08 -28.02
C ALA A 49 -3.84 3.67 -29.49
N ARG A 50 -4.50 2.56 -29.83
CA ARG A 50 -4.78 2.16 -31.21
C ARG A 50 -6.16 2.67 -31.59
#